data_AF-A0A1G5L3G0-F1
#
_entry.id   AF-A0A1G5L3G0-F1
#
_cell.length_a   1.000
_cell.length_b   1.000
_cell.length_c   1.000
_cell.angle_alpha   90.00
_cell.angle_beta   90.00
_cell.angle_gamma   90.00
#
_symmetry.space_group_name_H-M   'P 1'
#
loop_
_entity.id
_entity.type
_entity.pdbx_description
1 polymer ?
#
loop_
_entity_poly.entity_id
_entity_poly.type
_entity_poly.pdbx_seq_one_letter_code
_entity_poly.pdbx_strand_id
1 'polypeptide(L)'
;MNSRLINSIIGFCVVFLLVGCTANREGTEDTPKSDNIVYSQEYTKELKAIEKNMLENPEVFHETSNENYKISATVNLSVQDGVERMVYEIFVKDPKIKLEDLKMSFNLNPDMLHRLNTSNIFESNVLNDAPLTISTDSETTGASLFRAFLLDKSKLDKETLNLYKDMFVKISYEIDGKVHQDFFKLQATPSEEIQTYLKEASSENQNK
;
A
#
# COMPACT_ATOMS: atom_id res chain seq x y z
N MET A 1 26.82 -7.18 85.59
CA MET A 1 27.99 -8.01 85.96
C MET A 1 28.18 -9.05 84.86
N ASN A 2 29.31 -8.96 84.13
CA ASN A 2 30.11 -9.99 83.44
C ASN A 2 29.41 -11.29 82.95
N SER A 3 29.67 -11.88 81.79
CA SER A 3 30.73 -11.75 80.78
C SER A 3 30.54 -12.90 79.79
N ARG A 4 30.58 -12.61 78.47
CA ARG A 4 31.30 -13.34 77.40
C ARG A 4 30.97 -14.81 77.03
N LEU A 5 30.88 -14.98 75.69
CA LEU A 5 31.52 -16.02 74.83
C LEU A 5 30.93 -17.46 74.92
N ILE A 6 30.82 -18.32 73.90
CA ILE A 6 31.36 -18.48 72.54
C ILE A 6 30.51 -19.52 71.77
N ASN A 7 30.43 -19.35 70.44
CA ASN A 7 30.14 -20.28 69.32
C ASN A 7 30.09 -21.81 69.58
N SER A 8 29.19 -22.53 68.90
CA SER A 8 29.50 -23.22 67.62
C SER A 8 28.39 -24.16 67.10
N ILE A 9 27.89 -23.84 65.90
CA ILE A 9 27.72 -24.65 64.66
C ILE A 9 26.97 -26.01 64.72
N ILE A 10 26.20 -26.23 63.63
CA ILE A 10 25.74 -27.47 62.96
C ILE A 10 24.21 -27.62 63.06
N GLY A 11 23.43 -27.69 61.99
CA GLY A 11 23.73 -27.71 60.56
C GLY A 11 22.44 -27.49 59.77
N PHE A 12 22.56 -26.86 58.60
CA PHE A 12 21.45 -26.58 57.72
C PHE A 12 21.53 -27.52 56.51
N CYS A 13 20.69 -28.56 56.51
CA CYS A 13 20.40 -29.37 55.32
C CYS A 13 19.11 -28.83 54.71
N VAL A 14 19.16 -28.21 53.53
CA VAL A 14 18.07 -28.31 52.54
C VAL A 14 18.65 -28.24 51.14
N VAL A 15 18.44 -29.33 50.41
CA VAL A 15 18.62 -29.52 48.97
C VAL A 15 17.57 -28.69 48.23
N PHE A 16 17.98 -27.92 47.22
CA PHE A 16 17.10 -27.52 46.12
C PHE A 16 17.76 -27.90 44.79
N LEU A 17 17.22 -28.97 44.20
CA LEU A 17 17.20 -29.21 42.76
C LEU A 17 16.61 -27.96 42.08
N LEU A 18 17.09 -27.63 40.88
CA LEU A 18 16.26 -27.32 39.70
C LEU A 18 17.13 -26.91 38.50
N VAL A 19 16.97 -27.70 37.43
CA VAL A 19 16.97 -27.34 36.00
C VAL A 19 18.30 -26.93 35.36
N GLY A 20 18.74 -27.78 34.44
CA GLY A 20 19.90 -27.56 33.59
C GLY A 20 19.70 -26.39 32.63
N CYS A 21 20.66 -25.48 32.64
CA CYS A 21 20.97 -24.64 31.48
C CYS A 21 21.63 -25.51 30.42
N THR A 22 20.94 -25.75 29.30
CA THR A 22 21.63 -25.97 28.03
C THR A 22 21.17 -24.88 27.08
N ALA A 23 22.12 -24.00 26.78
CA ALA A 23 22.01 -22.95 25.80
C ALA A 23 22.07 -23.53 24.37
N ASN A 24 21.69 -22.67 23.43
CA ASN A 24 21.99 -22.71 22.00
C ASN A 24 20.93 -23.35 21.10
N ARG A 25 19.92 -22.54 20.77
CA ARG A 25 19.58 -22.30 19.36
C ARG A 25 19.35 -20.80 19.16
N GLU A 26 20.45 -20.07 18.90
CA GLU A 26 20.38 -18.86 18.08
C GLU A 26 19.99 -19.32 16.67
N GLY A 27 18.71 -19.20 16.40
CA GLY A 27 18.14 -19.21 15.06
C GLY A 27 17.24 -17.99 15.00
N THR A 28 17.84 -16.82 14.92
CA THR A 28 17.15 -15.65 14.41
C THR A 28 16.89 -15.96 12.94
N GLU A 29 15.79 -16.67 12.67
CA GLU A 29 15.14 -16.50 11.38
C GLU A 29 14.74 -15.02 11.37
N ASP A 30 15.58 -14.21 10.73
CA ASP A 30 15.21 -12.92 10.19
C ASP A 30 14.12 -13.16 9.14
N THR A 31 12.92 -13.54 9.59
CA THR A 31 11.71 -13.29 8.82
C THR A 31 11.69 -11.78 8.60
N PRO A 32 11.69 -11.29 7.35
CA PRO A 32 11.55 -9.88 7.09
C PRO A 32 10.31 -9.41 7.85
N LYS A 33 10.44 -8.37 8.68
CA LYS A 33 9.28 -7.66 9.20
C LYS A 33 8.45 -7.27 7.98
N SER A 34 7.33 -7.94 7.78
CA SER A 34 6.27 -7.43 6.92
C SER A 34 5.88 -6.10 7.54
N ASP A 35 6.32 -5.00 6.94
CA ASP A 35 5.85 -3.67 7.28
C ASP A 35 4.36 -3.64 6.94
N ASN A 36 3.53 -4.08 7.90
CA ASN A 36 2.09 -4.11 7.76
C ASN A 36 1.60 -2.67 7.68
N ILE A 37 1.28 -2.25 6.46
CA ILE A 37 0.81 -0.91 6.15
C ILE A 37 -0.58 -0.77 6.77
N VAL A 38 -0.74 0.22 7.65
CA VAL A 38 -2.03 0.48 8.30
C VAL A 38 -2.76 1.55 7.50
N TYR A 39 -3.72 1.13 6.67
CA TYR A 39 -4.65 2.02 6.01
C TYR A 39 -5.71 2.56 6.97
N SER A 40 -6.32 3.70 6.62
CA SER A 40 -7.57 4.10 7.27
C SER A 40 -8.62 2.99 7.09
N GLN A 41 -9.55 2.87 8.05
CA GLN A 41 -10.59 1.85 7.95
C GLN A 41 -11.45 2.05 6.70
N GLU A 42 -11.72 3.30 6.32
CA GLU A 42 -12.47 3.62 5.11
C GLU A 42 -11.69 3.26 3.84
N TYR A 43 -10.41 3.62 3.74
CA TYR A 43 -9.58 3.19 2.61
C TYR A 43 -9.52 1.66 2.48
N THR A 44 -9.43 0.95 3.60
CA THR A 44 -9.45 -0.53 3.62
C THR A 44 -10.78 -1.09 3.10
N LYS A 45 -11.92 -0.48 3.45
CA LYS A 45 -13.24 -0.89 2.94
C LYS A 45 -13.34 -0.66 1.43
N GLU A 46 -12.87 0.49 0.96
CA GLU A 46 -12.88 0.83 -0.46
C GLU A 46 -12.01 -0.13 -1.27
N LEU A 47 -10.81 -0.47 -0.79
CA LEU A 47 -9.94 -1.48 -1.42
C LEU A 47 -10.58 -2.87 -1.50
N LYS A 48 -11.21 -3.34 -0.42
CA LYS A 48 -11.89 -4.65 -0.42
C LYS A 48 -13.03 -4.72 -1.42
N ALA A 49 -13.73 -3.60 -1.64
CA ALA A 49 -14.78 -3.52 -2.66
C ALA A 49 -14.20 -3.68 -4.07
N ILE A 50 -13.03 -3.07 -4.34
CA ILE A 50 -12.31 -3.25 -5.61
C ILE A 50 -11.93 -4.73 -5.78
N GLU A 51 -11.25 -5.32 -4.80
CA GLU A 51 -10.79 -6.71 -4.84
C GLU A 51 -11.94 -7.70 -5.06
N LYS A 52 -13.06 -7.50 -4.36
CA LYS A 52 -14.27 -8.31 -4.54
C LYS A 52 -14.79 -8.23 -5.96
N ASN A 53 -14.97 -7.03 -6.50
CA ASN A 53 -15.53 -6.87 -7.86
C ASN A 53 -14.57 -7.36 -8.94
N MET A 54 -13.25 -7.26 -8.75
CA MET A 54 -12.28 -7.83 -9.69
C MET A 54 -12.46 -9.34 -9.86
N LEU A 55 -12.86 -10.04 -8.79
CA LEU A 55 -13.05 -11.49 -8.78
C LEU A 55 -14.47 -11.91 -9.15
N GLU A 56 -15.47 -11.22 -8.60
CA GLU A 56 -16.86 -11.67 -8.64
C GLU A 56 -17.69 -10.97 -9.73
N ASN A 57 -17.40 -9.69 -10.03
CA ASN A 57 -18.22 -8.85 -10.93
C ASN A 57 -17.34 -7.94 -11.81
N PRO A 58 -16.45 -8.49 -12.65
CA PRO A 58 -15.49 -7.70 -13.43
C PRO A 58 -16.15 -6.71 -14.40
N GLU A 59 -17.42 -6.93 -14.77
CA GLU A 59 -18.20 -6.08 -15.66
C GLU A 59 -18.58 -4.71 -15.09
N VAL A 60 -18.44 -4.48 -13.78
CA VAL A 60 -18.70 -3.16 -13.18
C VAL A 60 -17.63 -2.13 -13.56
N PHE A 61 -16.44 -2.59 -13.95
CA PHE A 61 -15.32 -1.73 -14.30
C PHE A 61 -15.46 -1.21 -15.74
N HIS A 62 -15.51 0.12 -15.89
CA HIS A 62 -15.56 0.79 -17.19
C HIS A 62 -14.29 1.58 -17.48
N GLU A 63 -13.99 1.85 -18.75
CA GLU A 63 -12.65 2.30 -19.14
C GLU A 63 -12.37 3.78 -18.92
N THR A 64 -13.35 4.70 -19.01
CA THR A 64 -13.04 6.15 -18.89
C THR A 64 -14.23 7.10 -18.74
N SER A 65 -15.49 6.72 -19.01
CA SER A 65 -16.56 7.71 -19.06
C SER A 65 -17.28 7.88 -17.73
N ASN A 66 -17.13 9.07 -17.14
CA ASN A 66 -18.03 9.58 -16.13
C ASN A 66 -18.60 10.94 -16.60
N GLU A 67 -19.90 11.16 -16.42
CA GLU A 67 -20.52 12.42 -16.85
C GLU A 67 -20.26 13.56 -15.86
N ASN A 68 -19.96 13.24 -14.60
CA ASN A 68 -19.90 14.18 -13.48
C ASN A 68 -18.51 14.77 -13.23
N TYR A 69 -17.44 14.09 -13.66
CA TYR A 69 -16.06 14.54 -13.48
C TYR A 69 -15.13 13.91 -14.52
N LYS A 70 -13.89 14.40 -14.60
CA LYS A 70 -12.81 13.73 -15.35
C LYS A 70 -11.91 12.98 -14.40
N ILE A 71 -11.43 11.83 -14.84
CA ILE A 71 -10.43 11.03 -14.14
C ILE A 71 -9.23 10.77 -15.04
N SER A 72 -8.04 10.83 -14.45
CA SER A 72 -6.79 10.44 -15.10
C SER A 72 -5.95 9.57 -14.17
N ALA A 73 -5.12 8.70 -14.74
CA ALA A 73 -4.17 7.89 -14.02
C ALA A 73 -2.77 8.06 -14.60
N THR A 74 -1.74 8.15 -13.76
CA THR A 74 -0.34 8.21 -14.18
C THR A 74 0.50 7.20 -13.41
N VAL A 75 1.63 6.79 -14.02
CA VAL A 75 2.63 5.95 -13.38
C VAL A 75 4.03 6.49 -13.70
N ASN A 76 4.81 6.78 -12.68
CA ASN A 76 6.10 7.44 -12.80
C ASN A 76 7.19 6.66 -12.04
N LEU A 77 8.44 6.84 -12.45
CA LEU A 77 9.60 6.38 -11.67
C LEU A 77 10.01 7.48 -10.69
N SER A 78 10.20 7.13 -9.43
CA SER A 78 10.83 7.98 -8.42
C SER A 78 12.10 7.32 -7.91
N VAL A 79 13.20 8.05 -7.90
CA VAL A 79 14.49 7.60 -7.35
C VAL A 79 14.91 8.58 -6.28
N GLN A 80 14.89 8.14 -5.03
CA GLN A 80 15.31 8.94 -3.87
C GLN A 80 16.27 8.11 -3.02
N ASP A 81 17.44 8.67 -2.73
CA ASP A 81 18.51 8.00 -1.95
C ASP A 81 18.89 6.61 -2.49
N GLY A 82 18.89 6.45 -3.81
CA GLY A 82 19.17 5.17 -4.47
C GLY A 82 18.02 4.15 -4.40
N VAL A 83 16.89 4.51 -3.80
CA VAL A 83 15.70 3.66 -3.70
C VAL A 83 14.74 3.98 -4.83
N GLU A 84 14.56 3.01 -5.71
CA GLU A 84 13.73 3.08 -6.91
C GLU A 84 12.28 2.68 -6.57
N ARG A 85 11.31 3.54 -6.94
CA ARG A 85 9.88 3.34 -6.67
C ARG A 85 9.05 3.60 -7.90
N MET A 86 7.99 2.82 -8.06
CA MET A 86 6.94 3.08 -9.02
C MET A 86 5.82 3.85 -8.32
N VAL A 87 5.56 5.08 -8.76
CA VAL A 87 4.58 5.98 -8.17
C VAL A 87 3.36 6.07 -9.07
N TYR A 88 2.23 5.59 -8.56
CA TYR A 88 0.94 5.67 -9.22
C TYR A 88 0.14 6.84 -8.67
N GLU A 89 -0.55 7.55 -9.55
CA GLU A 89 -1.49 8.61 -9.21
C GLU A 89 -2.83 8.35 -9.90
N ILE A 90 -3.92 8.58 -9.17
CA ILE A 90 -5.22 8.86 -9.77
C ILE A 90 -5.63 10.29 -9.43
N PHE A 91 -6.13 11.03 -10.42
CA PHE A 91 -6.55 12.41 -10.25
C PHE A 91 -7.97 12.59 -10.77
N VAL A 92 -8.87 13.01 -9.88
CA VAL A 92 -10.26 13.41 -10.20
C VAL A 92 -10.29 14.93 -10.28
N LYS A 93 -10.84 15.47 -11.38
CA LYS A 93 -10.86 16.91 -11.64
C LYS A 93 -12.05 17.35 -12.49
N ASP A 94 -12.17 18.66 -12.64
CA ASP A 94 -13.21 19.31 -13.45
C ASP A 94 -14.62 18.79 -13.08
N PRO A 95 -15.02 18.83 -11.80
CA PRO A 95 -16.35 18.38 -11.40
C PRO A 95 -17.41 19.24 -12.10
N LYS A 96 -18.49 18.63 -12.59
CA LYS A 96 -19.65 19.33 -13.15
C LYS A 96 -20.78 19.51 -12.14
N ILE A 97 -20.69 18.79 -11.03
CA ILE A 97 -21.62 18.82 -9.90
C ILE A 97 -20.80 18.84 -8.61
N LYS A 98 -21.43 19.16 -7.49
CA LYS A 98 -20.79 19.02 -6.16
C LYS A 98 -20.64 17.54 -5.83
N LEU A 99 -19.40 17.11 -5.56
CA LEU A 99 -19.08 15.76 -5.11
C LEU A 99 -18.75 15.83 -3.62
N GLU A 100 -19.72 15.48 -2.78
CA GLU A 100 -19.57 15.48 -1.32
C GLU A 100 -18.97 14.15 -0.84
N ASP A 101 -18.26 14.18 0.28
CA ASP A 101 -17.57 13.02 0.88
C ASP A 101 -16.82 12.14 -0.15
N LEU A 102 -16.05 12.80 -1.03
CA LEU A 102 -15.31 12.14 -2.10
C LEU A 102 -14.26 11.19 -1.51
N LYS A 103 -14.37 9.92 -1.86
CA LYS A 103 -13.42 8.86 -1.51
C LYS A 103 -12.81 8.29 -2.76
N MET A 104 -11.50 8.10 -2.70
CA MET A 104 -10.70 7.59 -3.79
C MET A 104 -9.93 6.35 -3.32
N SER A 105 -9.89 5.33 -4.16
CA SER A 105 -9.07 4.14 -3.91
C SER A 105 -8.69 3.48 -5.22
N PHE A 106 -7.56 2.79 -5.23
CA PHE A 106 -7.18 1.97 -6.37
C PHE A 106 -6.38 0.75 -5.94
N ASN A 107 -6.50 -0.30 -6.73
CA ASN A 107 -5.63 -1.46 -6.70
C ASN A 107 -4.91 -1.62 -8.06
N LEU A 108 -3.77 -2.28 -8.04
CA LEU A 108 -3.05 -2.63 -9.26
C LEU A 108 -3.58 -3.95 -9.82
N ASN A 109 -3.15 -4.29 -11.03
CA ASN A 109 -3.28 -5.66 -11.51
C ASN A 109 -2.73 -6.67 -10.46
N PRO A 110 -3.46 -7.74 -10.10
CA PRO A 110 -3.01 -8.69 -9.08
C PRO A 110 -1.61 -9.26 -9.38
N ASP A 111 -1.30 -9.48 -10.66
CA ASP A 111 -0.02 -10.01 -11.09
C ASP A 111 1.14 -9.02 -10.88
N MET A 112 0.85 -7.71 -10.77
CA MET A 112 1.83 -6.69 -10.40
C MET A 112 2.20 -6.75 -8.92
N LEU A 113 1.29 -7.20 -8.03
CA LEU A 113 1.59 -7.26 -6.60
C LEU A 113 2.72 -8.25 -6.28
N HIS A 114 2.83 -9.33 -7.05
CA HIS A 114 3.91 -10.30 -6.91
C HIS A 114 5.27 -9.78 -7.43
N ARG A 115 5.25 -8.70 -8.21
CA ARG A 115 6.42 -8.10 -8.90
C ARG A 115 6.97 -6.87 -8.19
N LEU A 116 6.30 -6.42 -7.12
CA LEU A 116 6.69 -5.25 -6.33
C LEU A 116 7.13 -5.69 -4.93
N ASN A 117 8.18 -5.08 -4.38
CA ASN A 117 8.53 -5.25 -2.97
C ASN A 117 7.67 -4.27 -2.17
N THR A 118 6.87 -4.73 -1.21
CA THR A 118 5.87 -3.85 -0.60
C THR A 118 6.44 -3.08 0.59
N SER A 119 6.80 -1.82 0.35
CA SER A 119 6.55 -0.74 1.31
C SER A 119 5.78 0.35 0.57
N ASN A 120 4.45 0.36 0.70
CA ASN A 120 3.62 1.39 0.11
C ASN A 120 3.80 2.68 0.92
N ILE A 121 4.41 3.69 0.30
CA ILE A 121 4.52 5.02 0.88
C ILE A 121 3.36 5.85 0.33
N PHE A 122 2.52 6.36 1.23
CA PHE A 122 1.34 7.15 0.89
C PHE A 122 1.58 8.62 1.23
N GLU A 123 1.49 9.49 0.23
CA GLU A 123 1.41 10.94 0.38
C GLU A 123 0.26 11.41 -0.52
N SER A 124 -0.87 11.80 0.05
CA SER A 124 -2.06 12.23 -0.70
C SER A 124 -2.86 13.23 0.11
N ASN A 125 -3.62 14.10 -0.57
CA ASN A 125 -4.63 14.94 0.05
C ASN A 125 -5.97 14.20 0.27
N VAL A 126 -6.04 12.90 -0.04
CA VAL A 126 -7.22 12.04 0.03
C VAL A 126 -6.82 10.68 0.62
N LEU A 127 -6.65 10.61 1.94
CA LEU A 127 -6.42 9.34 2.66
C LEU A 127 -7.73 8.72 3.19
N ASN A 128 -8.86 9.27 2.77
CA ASN A 128 -10.21 8.94 3.26
C ASN A 128 -10.28 8.98 4.80
N ASP A 129 -9.50 9.87 5.41
CA ASP A 129 -9.40 10.10 6.86
C ASP A 129 -10.27 11.29 7.32
N ALA A 130 -10.60 12.19 6.39
CA ALA A 130 -11.58 13.25 6.57
C ALA A 130 -12.46 13.40 5.31
N PRO A 131 -13.70 13.90 5.44
CA PRO A 131 -14.55 14.20 4.29
C PRO A 131 -13.90 15.23 3.38
N LEU A 132 -13.90 14.93 2.07
CA LEU A 132 -13.43 15.82 1.03
C LEU A 132 -14.61 16.23 0.14
N THR A 133 -14.68 17.50 -0.23
CA THR A 133 -15.66 17.99 -1.20
C THR A 133 -14.96 18.70 -2.33
N ILE A 134 -15.31 18.37 -3.56
CA ILE A 134 -14.89 19.11 -4.76
C ILE A 134 -16.12 19.58 -5.54
N SER A 135 -16.07 20.80 -6.06
CA SER A 135 -17.17 21.38 -6.86
C SER A 135 -16.66 22.46 -7.82
N THR A 136 -17.52 22.85 -8.77
CA THR A 136 -17.24 23.91 -9.76
C THR A 136 -16.94 25.27 -9.11
N ASP A 137 -17.55 25.52 -7.95
CA ASP A 137 -17.59 26.84 -7.32
C ASP A 137 -16.71 26.91 -6.06
N SER A 138 -15.93 25.85 -5.80
CA SER A 138 -15.05 25.76 -4.63
C SER A 138 -13.59 26.06 -4.98
N GLU A 139 -12.79 26.38 -3.97
CA GLU A 139 -11.33 26.49 -4.13
C GLU A 139 -10.68 25.15 -4.52
N THR A 140 -11.32 24.03 -4.17
CA THR A 140 -10.82 22.67 -4.44
C THR A 140 -11.54 22.05 -5.64
N THR A 141 -10.95 22.19 -6.83
CA THR A 141 -11.52 21.69 -8.10
C THR A 141 -11.02 20.31 -8.51
N GLY A 142 -10.24 19.65 -7.65
CA GLY A 142 -9.72 18.31 -7.91
C GLY A 142 -9.13 17.64 -6.68
N ALA A 143 -8.88 16.34 -6.80
CA ALA A 143 -8.50 15.46 -5.71
C ALA A 143 -7.55 14.39 -6.25
N SER A 144 -6.41 14.16 -5.56
CA SER A 144 -5.38 13.23 -6.04
C SER A 144 -5.03 12.17 -4.99
N LEU A 145 -4.94 10.92 -5.41
CA LEU A 145 -4.47 9.81 -4.58
C LEU A 145 -3.21 9.19 -5.20
N PHE A 146 -2.13 9.18 -4.41
CA PHE A 146 -0.86 8.58 -4.80
C PHE A 146 -0.53 7.34 -3.97
N ARG A 147 0.13 6.37 -4.61
CA ARG A 147 0.82 5.25 -3.94
C ARG A 147 2.17 5.01 -4.61
N ALA A 148 3.22 4.94 -3.80
CA ALA A 148 4.53 4.51 -4.26
C ALA A 148 4.79 3.05 -3.85
N PHE A 149 5.36 2.26 -4.75
CA PHE A 149 5.73 0.86 -4.51
C PHE A 149 7.23 0.68 -4.76
N LEU A 150 7.92 0.00 -3.85
CA LEU A 150 9.35 -0.27 -4.01
C LEU A 150 9.57 -1.26 -5.17
N LEU A 151 10.51 -0.92 -6.05
CA LEU A 151 10.89 -1.77 -7.17
C LEU A 151 12.00 -2.73 -6.77
N ASP A 152 11.95 -3.91 -7.38
CA ASP A 152 12.99 -4.92 -7.27
C ASP A 152 13.29 -5.43 -8.68
N LYS A 153 14.41 -4.99 -9.26
CA LYS A 153 14.81 -5.35 -10.62
C LYS A 153 14.81 -6.86 -10.87
N SER A 154 15.08 -7.67 -9.84
CA SER A 154 15.09 -9.13 -9.97
C SER A 154 13.69 -9.75 -10.19
N LYS A 155 12.63 -8.99 -9.87
CA LYS A 155 11.23 -9.40 -10.02
C LYS A 155 10.56 -8.81 -11.26
N LEU A 156 11.25 -7.95 -12.00
CA LEU A 156 10.71 -7.30 -13.19
C LEU A 156 10.97 -8.16 -14.41
N ASP A 157 9.90 -8.68 -15.01
CA ASP A 157 9.96 -9.52 -16.20
C ASP A 157 9.25 -8.83 -17.39
N LYS A 158 9.15 -9.55 -18.51
CA LYS A 158 8.45 -9.04 -19.69
C LYS A 158 6.95 -8.84 -19.45
N GLU A 159 6.36 -9.61 -18.53
CA GLU A 159 4.94 -9.44 -18.20
C GLU A 159 4.71 -8.13 -17.44
N THR A 160 5.67 -7.69 -16.62
CA THR A 160 5.63 -6.36 -15.98
C THR A 160 5.36 -5.25 -16.99
N LEU A 161 6.01 -5.27 -18.17
CA LEU A 161 5.82 -4.26 -19.22
C LEU A 161 4.39 -4.17 -19.75
N ASN A 162 3.63 -5.27 -19.66
CA ASN A 162 2.26 -5.33 -20.14
C ASN A 162 1.25 -4.97 -19.05
N LEU A 163 1.60 -5.18 -17.77
CA LEU A 163 0.65 -5.13 -16.65
C LEU A 163 0.75 -3.85 -15.82
N TYR A 164 1.90 -3.18 -15.80
CA TYR A 164 2.15 -2.05 -14.88
C TYR A 164 1.29 -0.81 -15.12
N LYS A 165 0.54 -0.76 -16.23
CA LYS A 165 -0.39 0.34 -16.51
C LYS A 165 -1.81 0.04 -16.05
N ASP A 166 -2.15 -1.22 -15.78
CA ASP A 166 -3.49 -1.62 -15.41
C ASP A 166 -3.79 -1.20 -13.96
N MET A 167 -4.76 -0.30 -13.80
CA MET A 167 -5.26 0.15 -12.51
C MET A 167 -6.76 -0.11 -12.38
N PHE A 168 -7.18 -0.63 -11.23
CA PHE A 168 -8.58 -0.79 -10.85
C PHE A 168 -8.93 0.27 -9.82
N VAL A 169 -9.84 1.15 -10.14
CA VAL A 169 -10.14 2.36 -9.35
C VAL A 169 -11.58 2.30 -8.88
N LYS A 170 -11.82 2.77 -7.65
CA LYS A 170 -13.15 3.06 -7.14
C LYS A 170 -13.21 4.50 -6.66
N ILE A 171 -14.22 5.21 -7.12
CA ILE A 171 -14.57 6.56 -6.69
C ILE A 171 -15.95 6.49 -6.04
N SER A 172 -16.05 6.91 -4.78
CA SER A 172 -17.32 7.02 -4.05
C SER A 172 -17.56 8.48 -3.68
N TYR A 173 -18.79 8.97 -3.81
CA TYR A 173 -19.17 10.34 -3.45
C TYR A 173 -20.67 10.42 -3.18
N GLU A 174 -21.10 11.52 -2.59
CA GLU A 174 -22.50 11.80 -2.30
C GLU A 174 -23.05 12.90 -3.21
N ILE A 175 -24.29 12.68 -3.67
CA ILE A 175 -25.15 13.69 -4.29
C ILE A 175 -26.46 13.69 -3.52
N ASP A 176 -26.85 14.84 -2.95
CA ASP A 176 -28.08 15.01 -2.19
C ASP A 176 -28.30 13.91 -1.11
N GLY A 177 -27.21 13.55 -0.42
CA GLY A 177 -27.19 12.52 0.64
C GLY A 177 -27.31 11.07 0.15
N LYS A 178 -27.23 10.82 -1.16
CA LYS A 178 -27.15 9.47 -1.74
C LYS A 178 -25.73 9.16 -2.16
N VAL A 179 -25.25 7.98 -1.77
CA VAL A 179 -23.92 7.49 -2.15
C VAL A 179 -23.96 6.94 -3.57
N HIS A 180 -23.04 7.43 -4.40
CA HIS A 180 -22.73 6.97 -5.74
C HIS A 180 -21.37 6.28 -5.75
N GLN A 181 -21.22 5.25 -6.59
CA GLN A 181 -19.99 4.47 -6.70
C GLN A 181 -19.67 4.19 -8.16
N ASP A 182 -18.49 4.60 -8.58
CA ASP A 182 -17.97 4.36 -9.92
C ASP A 182 -16.75 3.46 -9.83
N PHE A 183 -16.70 2.43 -10.68
CA PHE A 183 -15.60 1.48 -10.78
C PHE A 183 -14.94 1.60 -12.16
N PHE A 184 -13.63 1.84 -12.20
CA PHE A 184 -12.91 2.01 -13.45
C PHE A 184 -11.78 1.00 -13.62
N LYS A 185 -11.59 0.51 -14.84
CA LYS A 185 -10.33 -0.12 -15.25
C LYS A 185 -9.58 0.88 -16.14
N LEU A 186 -8.58 1.54 -15.56
CA LEU A 186 -7.81 2.57 -16.24
C LEU A 186 -6.47 2.03 -16.74
N GLN A 187 -5.98 2.63 -17.83
CA GLN A 187 -4.60 2.53 -18.27
C GLN A 187 -3.84 3.77 -17.79
N ALA A 188 -2.94 3.60 -16.83
CA ALA A 188 -2.08 4.66 -16.34
C ALA A 188 -1.17 5.15 -17.48
N THR A 189 -1.08 6.48 -17.64
CA THR A 189 -0.14 7.09 -18.58
C THR A 189 1.26 7.02 -17.97
N PRO A 190 2.21 6.33 -18.60
CA PRO A 190 3.54 6.18 -18.03
C PRO A 190 4.45 7.36 -18.38
N SER A 191 5.35 7.71 -17.47
CA SER A 191 6.48 8.60 -17.77
C SER A 191 7.49 7.95 -18.73
N GLU A 192 8.36 8.73 -19.36
CA GLU A 192 9.42 8.18 -20.21
C GLU A 192 10.46 7.39 -19.39
N GLU A 193 10.74 7.86 -18.17
CA GLU A 193 11.70 7.27 -17.25
C GLU A 193 11.28 5.86 -16.84
N ILE A 194 10.01 5.65 -16.44
CA ILE A 194 9.55 4.33 -16.03
C ILE A 194 9.53 3.36 -17.22
N GLN A 195 9.19 3.83 -18.42
CA GLN A 195 9.23 3.01 -19.62
C GLN A 195 10.65 2.55 -19.96
N THR A 196 11.62 3.45 -19.85
CA THR A 196 13.04 3.14 -20.11
C THR A 196 13.56 2.16 -19.09
N TYR A 197 13.31 2.44 -17.80
CA TYR A 197 13.72 1.60 -16.69
C TYR A 197 13.20 0.16 -16.79
N LEU A 198 11.89 -0.03 -17.07
CA LEU A 198 11.31 -1.36 -17.18
C LEU A 198 11.84 -2.13 -18.40
N LYS A 199 12.12 -1.44 -19.51
CA LYS A 199 12.72 -2.05 -20.71
C LYS A 199 14.13 -2.56 -20.43
N GLU A 200 14.96 -1.76 -19.75
CA GLU A 200 16.32 -2.13 -19.35
C GLU A 200 16.29 -3.33 -18.39
N ALA A 201 15.50 -3.26 -17.32
CA ALA A 201 15.36 -4.34 -16.34
C ALA A 201 14.89 -5.66 -16.98
N SER A 202 13.93 -5.60 -17.91
CA SER A 202 13.44 -6.78 -18.62
C SER A 202 14.44 -7.39 -19.60
N SER A 203 15.42 -6.60 -20.08
CA SER A 203 16.46 -7.04 -21.02
C SER A 203 17.63 -7.70 -20.30
N GLU A 204 18.00 -7.19 -19.12
CA GLU A 204 19.05 -7.77 -18.28
C GLU A 204 18.69 -9.17 -17.77
N ASN A 205 17.42 -9.41 -17.45
CA ASN A 205 16.92 -10.72 -17.01
C ASN A 205 16.84 -11.76 -18.14
N GLN A 206 17.09 -11.40 -19.41
CA GLN A 206 17.17 -12.37 -20.52
C GLN A 206 18.56 -12.98 -20.70
N ASN A 207 19.59 -12.38 -20.09
CA ASN A 207 20.99 -12.76 -20.29
C ASN A 207 21.59 -13.52 -19.09
N LYS A 208 20.75 -13.92 -18.13
CA LYS A 208 21.07 -14.81 -17.02
C LYS A 208 20.36 -16.14 -17.20
#